data_AF-A0A139XF28-F1
#
_entry.id   AF-A0A139XF28-F1
#
_cell.length_a   1.000
_cell.length_b   1.000
_cell.length_c   1.000
_cell.angle_alpha   90.00
_cell.angle_beta   90.00
_cell.angle_gamma   90.00
#
_symmetry.space_group_name_H-M   'P 1'
#
loop_
_entity.id
_entity.type
_entity.pdbx_description
1 polymer ?
#
loop_
_entity_poly.entity_id
_entity_poly.type
_entity_poly.pdbx_seq_one_letter_code
_entity_poly.pdbx_strand_id
1 'polypeptide(L)'
;MLSGIKQQVVVGKDGKIEIQTSELAEGTVVEVIVLVEQDGVEMNASQSTPQDATEYLLSTEANRHDLMSAIQNVETKTNLVSFTPEEWNEEYNVRS
;
A
#
# COMPACT_ATOMS: atom_id res chain seq x y z
N MET A 1 10.83 -12.44 -29.49
CA MET A 1 11.78 -11.39 -29.07
C MET A 1 11.47 -11.11 -27.62
N LEU A 2 12.43 -11.30 -26.72
CA LEU A 2 12.22 -11.13 -25.29
C LEU A 2 12.12 -9.63 -25.00
N SER A 3 10.99 -9.17 -24.47
CA SER A 3 10.69 -7.75 -24.27
C SER A 3 11.02 -7.25 -22.86
N GLY A 4 11.35 -8.14 -21.93
CA GLY A 4 11.72 -7.79 -20.56
C GLY A 4 11.88 -9.03 -19.67
N ILE A 5 12.59 -8.86 -18.56
CA ILE A 5 12.79 -9.88 -17.52
C ILE A 5 12.26 -9.28 -16.20
N LYS A 6 11.34 -9.98 -15.53
CA LYS A 6 10.90 -9.63 -14.17
C LYS A 6 11.40 -10.70 -13.22
N GLN A 7 12.23 -10.31 -12.25
CA GLN A 7 12.86 -11.22 -11.30
C GLN A 7 12.80 -10.61 -9.89
N GLN A 8 12.37 -11.40 -8.90
CA GLN A 8 12.49 -11.03 -7.48
C GLN A 8 13.74 -11.73 -6.92
N VAL A 9 14.63 -10.96 -6.31
CA VAL A 9 15.88 -11.46 -5.75
C VAL A 9 16.28 -10.66 -4.51
N VAL A 10 17.01 -11.33 -3.64
CA VAL A 10 17.69 -10.70 -2.53
C VAL A 10 19.05 -10.19 -3.00
N VAL A 11 19.41 -8.99 -2.56
CA VAL A 11 20.71 -8.38 -2.85
C VAL A 11 21.82 -9.25 -2.23
N GLY A 12 22.76 -9.69 -3.07
CA GLY A 12 23.87 -10.55 -2.66
C GLY A 12 25.01 -9.79 -2.00
N LYS A 13 26.14 -10.48 -1.80
CA LYS A 13 27.37 -9.87 -1.28
C LYS A 13 27.80 -8.70 -2.18
N ASP A 14 28.32 -7.65 -1.55
CA ASP A 14 28.77 -6.42 -2.20
C ASP A 14 27.68 -5.66 -2.99
N GLY A 15 26.40 -5.88 -2.67
CA GLY A 15 25.29 -5.15 -3.31
C GLY A 15 24.93 -5.66 -4.70
N LYS A 16 25.41 -6.84 -5.09
CA LYS A 16 25.22 -7.38 -6.45
C LYS A 16 23.86 -8.06 -6.63
N ILE A 17 23.28 -7.87 -7.80
CA ILE A 17 22.06 -8.53 -8.27
C ILE A 17 22.42 -9.31 -9.54
N GLU A 18 22.08 -10.60 -9.58
CA GLU A 18 22.35 -11.47 -10.72
C GLU A 18 21.07 -11.85 -11.46
N ILE A 19 21.06 -11.65 -12.79
CA ILE A 19 19.98 -12.12 -13.66
C ILE A 19 20.30 -13.57 -14.04
N GLN A 20 19.56 -14.53 -13.51
CA GLN A 20 19.93 -15.95 -13.59
C GLN A 20 19.70 -16.55 -14.99
N THR A 21 18.86 -15.92 -15.82
CA THR A 21 18.47 -16.45 -17.13
C THR A 21 18.59 -15.35 -18.18
N SER A 22 19.80 -15.04 -18.61
CA SER A 22 20.00 -14.05 -19.66
C SER A 22 20.07 -14.72 -21.02
N GLU A 23 18.94 -14.84 -21.71
CA GLU A 23 18.90 -15.05 -23.17
C GLU A 23 19.33 -13.80 -23.96
N LEU A 24 19.86 -12.78 -23.28
CA LEU A 24 20.35 -11.55 -23.91
C LEU A 24 21.69 -11.83 -24.56
N ALA A 25 21.77 -11.60 -25.87
CA ALA A 25 23.01 -11.70 -26.62
C ALA A 25 24.00 -10.61 -26.18
N GLU A 26 25.29 -10.90 -26.32
CA GLU A 26 26.35 -9.92 -26.07
C GLU A 26 26.12 -8.65 -26.91
N GLY A 27 26.30 -7.48 -26.30
CA GLY A 27 26.07 -6.18 -26.94
C GLY A 27 24.62 -5.68 -26.93
N THR A 28 23.68 -6.43 -26.33
CA THR A 28 22.29 -5.98 -26.19
C THR A 28 22.18 -4.80 -25.21
N VAL A 29 21.61 -3.68 -25.65
CA VAL A 29 21.30 -2.53 -24.79
C VAL A 29 20.03 -2.83 -23.99
N VAL A 30 20.11 -2.67 -22.66
CA VAL A 30 18.98 -2.91 -21.75
C VAL A 30 18.79 -1.75 -20.78
N GLU A 31 17.54 -1.55 -20.37
CA GLU A 31 17.16 -0.66 -19.27
C GLU A 31 16.92 -1.51 -18.00
N VAL A 32 17.41 -1.03 -16.86
CA VAL A 32 17.27 -1.73 -15.57
C VAL A 32 16.38 -0.92 -14.64
N ILE A 33 15.29 -1.54 -14.18
CA ILE A 33 14.40 -0.97 -13.16
C ILE A 33 14.56 -1.80 -11.89
N VAL A 34 15.05 -1.18 -10.82
CA VAL A 34 15.20 -1.81 -9.50
C VAL A 34 14.07 -1.33 -8.60
N LEU A 35 13.21 -2.25 -8.16
CA LEU A 35 12.19 -1.97 -7.16
C LEU A 35 12.61 -2.61 -5.84
N VAL A 36 12.78 -1.79 -4.81
CA VAL A 36 13.08 -2.26 -3.46
C VAL A 36 11.76 -2.59 -2.76
N GLU A 37 11.64 -3.81 -2.27
CA GLU A 37 10.53 -4.23 -1.42
C GLU A 37 10.65 -3.50 -0.07
N GLN A 38 9.74 -2.57 0.20
CA GLN A 38 9.73 -1.79 1.43
C GLN A 38 8.99 -2.55 2.53
N ASP A 39 9.68 -3.47 3.19
CA ASP A 39 9.23 -3.99 4.49
C ASP A 39 9.62 -2.99 5.60
N GLY A 40 8.73 -2.03 5.83
CA GLY A 40 8.59 -1.34 7.13
C GLY A 40 9.78 -0.56 7.71
N VAL A 41 10.77 -0.11 6.91
CA VAL A 41 11.84 0.75 7.43
C VAL A 41 11.76 2.16 6.86
N GLU A 42 11.55 3.09 7.78
CA GLU A 42 11.48 4.54 7.62
C GLU A 42 12.65 5.10 6.81
N MET A 43 12.38 5.67 5.63
CA MET A 43 13.23 6.70 5.04
C MET A 43 12.38 7.78 4.36
N ASN A 44 12.33 8.90 5.07
CA ASN A 44 12.14 10.28 4.66
C ASN A 44 11.83 10.56 3.16
N ALA A 45 10.66 11.19 2.99
CA ALA A 45 10.23 12.03 1.87
C ALA A 45 9.99 11.33 0.52
N SER A 46 8.69 11.21 0.21
CA SER A 46 8.10 10.94 -1.12
C SER A 46 7.93 9.47 -1.55
N GLN A 47 7.96 8.52 -0.63
CA GLN A 47 7.54 7.15 -0.90
C GLN A 47 6.45 6.75 0.09
N SER A 48 5.26 6.43 -0.42
CA SER A 48 4.07 6.09 0.33
C SER A 48 4.27 4.80 1.14
N THR A 49 4.89 4.92 2.31
CA THR A 49 4.76 3.95 3.39
C THR A 49 3.29 3.90 3.79
N PRO A 50 2.68 2.72 4.00
CA PRO A 50 1.39 2.65 4.67
C PRO A 50 1.61 3.23 6.07
N GLN A 51 1.21 4.50 6.25
CA GLN A 51 1.24 5.15 7.55
C GLN A 51 0.44 4.27 8.50
N ASP A 52 1.00 4.00 9.68
CA ASP A 52 0.26 3.27 10.72
C ASP A 52 -1.08 3.98 10.91
N ALA A 53 -2.17 3.24 10.70
CA ALA A 53 -3.50 3.84 10.67
C ALA A 53 -3.85 4.48 12.03
N THR A 54 -3.32 3.94 13.13
CA THR A 54 -3.50 4.50 14.46
C THR A 54 -2.76 5.82 14.57
N GLU A 55 -1.51 5.87 14.13
CA GLU A 55 -0.72 7.10 14.10
C GLU A 55 -1.40 8.19 13.25
N TYR A 56 -1.90 7.84 12.06
CA TYR A 56 -2.65 8.76 11.20
C TYR A 56 -3.91 9.31 11.90
N LEU A 57 -4.74 8.43 12.45
CA LEU A 57 -5.98 8.84 13.12
C LEU A 57 -5.73 9.69 14.37
N LEU A 58 -4.58 9.51 15.02
CA LEU A 58 -4.17 10.29 16.20
C LEU A 58 -3.27 11.48 15.89
N SER A 59 -2.98 11.76 14.61
CA SER A 59 -2.00 12.77 14.20
C SER A 59 -2.50 14.22 14.37
N THR A 60 -3.80 14.46 14.22
CA THR A 60 -4.41 15.79 14.36
C THR A 60 -5.44 15.81 15.47
N GLU A 61 -5.69 16.98 16.05
CA GLU A 61 -6.68 17.13 17.11
C GLU A 61 -8.11 16.86 16.61
N ALA A 62 -8.42 17.29 15.38
CA ALA A 62 -9.71 17.01 14.74
C ALA A 62 -9.93 15.50 14.57
N ASN A 63 -8.96 14.78 13.97
CA ASN A 63 -9.07 13.33 13.78
C ASN A 63 -9.18 12.59 15.13
N ARG A 64 -8.43 13.03 16.14
CA ARG A 64 -8.49 12.45 17.48
C ARG A 64 -9.88 12.62 18.10
N HIS A 65 -10.43 13.82 18.05
CA HIS A 65 -11.76 14.12 18.57
C HIS A 65 -12.83 13.27 17.87
N ASP A 66 -12.78 13.21 16.53
CA ASP A 66 -13.74 12.45 15.73
C ASP A 66 -13.66 10.95 16.01
N LEU A 67 -12.44 10.40 16.13
CA LEU A 67 -12.23 9.00 16.49
C LEU A 67 -12.79 8.68 17.88
N MET A 68 -12.50 9.52 18.89
CA MET A 68 -13.00 9.28 20.25
C MET A 68 -14.53 9.39 20.32
N SER A 69 -15.12 10.35 19.60
CA SER A 69 -16.58 10.46 19.50
C SER A 69 -17.20 9.26 18.79
N ALA A 70 -16.59 8.75 17.73
CA ALA A 70 -17.08 7.57 17.01
C ALA A 70 -17.04 6.32 17.90
N ILE A 71 -15.96 6.11 18.66
CA ILE A 71 -15.85 5.02 19.64
C ILE A 71 -16.96 5.13 20.69
N GLN A 72 -17.17 6.33 21.26
CA GLN A 72 -18.22 6.57 22.25
C GLN A 72 -19.63 6.27 21.69
N ASN A 73 -19.91 6.65 20.44
CA ASN A 73 -21.19 6.39 19.78
C ASN A 73 -21.44 4.89 19.63
N VAL A 74 -20.42 4.12 19.26
CA VAL A 74 -20.51 2.65 19.14
C VAL A 74 -20.72 1.99 20.51
N GLU A 75 -19.95 2.38 21.52
CA GLU A 75 -20.07 1.82 22.89
C GLU A 75 -21.45 2.11 23.50
N THR A 76 -21.97 3.32 23.29
CA THR A 76 -23.27 3.74 23.82
C THR A 76 -24.44 3.33 22.93
N LYS A 77 -24.17 2.80 21.73
CA LYS A 77 -25.18 2.50 20.69
C LYS A 77 -26.05 3.70 20.34
N THR A 78 -25.48 4.89 20.37
CA THR A 78 -26.17 6.13 20.01
C THR A 78 -25.62 6.65 18.68
N ASN A 79 -26.45 7.38 17.92
CA ASN A 79 -26.04 7.99 16.65
C ASN A 79 -25.41 6.99 15.65
N LEU A 80 -25.96 5.78 15.56
CA LEU A 80 -25.54 4.74 14.62
C LEU A 80 -26.56 4.60 13.49
N VAL A 81 -26.07 4.42 12.27
CA VAL A 81 -26.86 4.01 11.12
C VAL A 81 -26.52 2.56 10.82
N SER A 82 -27.52 1.69 10.80
CA SER A 82 -27.36 0.27 10.47
C SER A 82 -28.11 -0.03 9.18
N PHE A 83 -27.43 -0.68 8.25
CA PHE A 83 -28.01 -1.18 7.02
C PHE A 83 -27.36 -2.52 6.66
N THR A 84 -28.07 -3.35 5.90
CA THR A 84 -27.51 -4.56 5.33
C THR A 84 -26.73 -4.24 4.05
N PRO A 85 -25.76 -5.09 3.64
CA PRO A 85 -25.09 -4.93 2.35
C PRO A 85 -26.08 -4.84 1.16
N GLU A 86 -27.21 -5.55 1.25
CA GLU A 86 -28.28 -5.50 0.26
C GLU A 86 -28.96 -4.12 0.22
N GLU A 87 -29.32 -3.55 1.37
CA GLU A 87 -29.91 -2.21 1.48
C GLU A 87 -28.98 -1.13 0.91
N TRP A 88 -27.67 -1.21 1.19
CA TRP A 88 -26.68 -0.29 0.62
C TRP A 88 -26.58 -0.36 -0.90
N ASN A 89 -26.57 -1.59 -1.43
CA ASN A 89 -26.41 -1.85 -2.86
C ASN A 89 -27.63 -1.39 -3.68
N GLU A 90 -28.83 -1.43 -3.11
CA GLU A 90 -30.05 -0.95 -3.76
C GLU A 90 -30.15 0.57 -3.75
N GLU A 91 -29.72 1.24 -2.67
CA GLU A 91 -29.92 2.69 -2.51
C GLU A 91 -28.77 3.54 -3.08
N TYR A 92 -27.53 3.03 -3.12
CA TYR A 92 -26.34 3.84 -3.47
C TYR A 92 -25.44 3.25 -4.56
N ASN A 93 -25.73 2.07 -5.12
CA ASN A 93 -24.95 1.54 -6.24
C ASN A 93 -25.43 2.13 -7.58
N VAL A 94 -25.09 3.40 -7.82
CA VAL A 94 -25.17 4.00 -9.15
C VAL A 94 -24.11 3.32 -10.01
N ARG A 95 -24.52 2.26 -10.71
CA ARG A 95 -23.67 1.47 -11.63
C ARG A 95 -22.78 2.38 -12.46
N SER A 96 -21.46 2.28 -12.26
CA SER A 96 -20.42 2.80 -13.15
C SER A 96 -20.23 1.86 -14.32
#